data_AF-K4K1A2-F1
#
_entry.id   AF-K4K1A2-F1
#
_cell.length_a   1.000
_cell.length_b   1.000
_cell.length_c   1.000
_cell.angle_alpha   90.00
_cell.angle_beta   90.00
_cell.angle_gamma   90.00
#
_symmetry.space_group_name_H-M   'P 1'
#
loop_
_entity.id
_entity.type
_entity.pdbx_description
1 polymer ?
#
loop_
_entity_poly.entity_id
_entity_poly.type
_entity_poly.pdbx_seq_one_letter_code
_entity_poly.pdbx_strand_id
1 'polypeptide(L)'
;AACAVDAGSVDQTVQLGQVRTASLAQEGATSSAVGFNIQLNDCDTNVAAKAAVAFLGTAIDAGHTNVLALQSSAAGSATNVGVQILDRTGAALTLDGATFSSETTLNNGTNTIPFQA
;
A
#
# COMPACT_ATOMS: atom_id res chain seq x y z
N ALA A 1 -14.52 -13.38 12.09
CA ALA A 1 -14.09 -12.23 11.25
C ALA A 1 -15.03 -12.14 10.06
N ALA A 2 -15.24 -10.96 9.49
CA ALA A 2 -16.14 -10.81 8.35
C ALA A 2 -15.57 -11.40 7.05
N CYS A 3 -14.24 -11.48 6.93
CA CYS A 3 -13.50 -12.10 5.83
C CYS A 3 -12.21 -12.72 6.36
N ALA A 4 -11.59 -13.62 5.59
CA ALA A 4 -10.22 -14.08 5.77
C ALA A 4 -9.31 -13.42 4.72
N VAL A 5 -8.10 -13.01 5.10
CA VAL A 5 -7.11 -12.53 4.12
C VAL A 5 -6.53 -13.73 3.37
N ASP A 6 -6.47 -13.66 2.04
CA ASP A 6 -5.92 -14.72 1.21
C ASP A 6 -4.44 -14.98 1.54
N ALA A 7 -4.00 -16.25 1.46
CA ALA A 7 -2.63 -16.63 1.81
C ALA A 7 -1.57 -16.05 0.84
N GLY A 8 -1.93 -15.73 -0.40
CA GLY A 8 -1.08 -14.97 -1.31
C GLY A 8 -1.14 -13.45 -1.07
N SER A 9 -2.05 -13.01 -0.20
CA SER A 9 -2.20 -11.61 0.21
C SER A 9 -1.64 -11.28 1.58
N VAL A 10 -1.35 -12.28 2.42
CA VAL A 10 -0.70 -12.05 3.73
C VAL A 10 0.77 -11.68 3.59
N ASP A 11 1.48 -12.32 2.66
CA ASP A 11 2.90 -12.07 2.38
C ASP A 11 3.08 -11.84 0.88
N GLN A 12 3.15 -10.57 0.49
CA GLN A 12 3.29 -10.16 -0.91
C GLN A 12 4.58 -9.38 -1.09
N THR A 13 5.29 -9.63 -2.19
CA THR A 13 6.41 -8.79 -2.64
C THR A 13 6.03 -8.12 -3.94
N VAL A 14 5.98 -6.80 -3.95
CA VAL A 14 5.68 -5.99 -5.14
C VAL A 14 6.97 -5.45 -5.73
N GLN A 15 7.29 -5.84 -6.96
CA GLN A 15 8.49 -5.38 -7.64
C GLN A 15 8.21 -4.04 -8.35
N LEU A 16 8.72 -2.93 -7.80
CA LEU A 16 8.57 -1.58 -8.38
C LEU A 16 9.41 -1.35 -9.64
N GLY A 17 10.37 -2.25 -9.91
CA GLY A 17 11.27 -2.14 -11.05
C GLY A 17 12.39 -1.13 -10.83
N GLN A 18 13.03 -0.70 -11.93
CA GLN A 18 14.15 0.22 -11.90
C GLN A 18 13.68 1.63 -12.29
N VAL A 19 13.87 2.60 -11.39
CA VAL A 19 13.55 4.00 -11.63
C VAL A 19 14.84 4.79 -11.84
N ARG A 20 14.85 5.67 -12.85
CA ARG A 20 15.99 6.57 -13.09
C ARG A 20 15.95 7.72 -12.09
N THR A 21 17.09 8.01 -11.46
CA THR A 21 17.24 9.14 -10.52
C THR A 21 16.89 10.48 -11.14
N ALA A 22 17.15 10.66 -12.45
CA ALA A 22 16.75 11.86 -13.19
C ALA A 22 15.24 12.10 -13.21
N SER A 23 14.42 11.06 -13.09
CA SER A 23 12.96 11.17 -13.01
C SER A 23 12.46 11.55 -11.62
N LEU A 24 13.29 11.40 -10.59
CA LEU A 24 12.98 11.69 -9.19
C LEU A 24 13.88 12.81 -8.63
N ALA A 25 14.27 13.76 -9.49
CA ALA A 25 15.25 14.79 -9.15
C ALA A 25 14.70 15.90 -8.22
N GLN A 26 13.38 15.95 -8.02
CA GLN A 26 12.71 16.96 -7.21
C GLN A 26 11.77 16.31 -6.20
N GLU A 27 11.60 16.97 -5.06
CA GLU A 27 10.60 16.58 -4.06
C GLU A 27 9.20 16.53 -4.69
N GLY A 28 8.44 15.49 -4.38
CA GLY A 28 7.12 15.25 -4.97
C GLY A 28 7.13 14.62 -6.37
N ALA A 29 8.30 14.40 -6.98
CA ALA A 29 8.39 13.60 -8.20
C ALA A 29 8.05 12.13 -7.90
N THR A 30 7.24 11.51 -8.77
CA THR A 30 6.78 10.12 -8.62
C THR A 30 7.19 9.27 -9.81
N SER A 31 7.38 7.97 -9.57
CA SER A 31 7.62 6.97 -10.62
C SER A 31 6.32 6.40 -11.16
N SER A 32 6.42 5.50 -12.13
CA SER A 32 5.29 4.67 -12.54
C SER A 32 4.82 3.81 -11.37
N ALA A 33 3.54 3.90 -11.03
CA ALA A 33 2.94 3.12 -9.97
C ALA A 33 2.71 1.67 -10.42
N VAL A 34 2.99 0.72 -9.53
CA VAL A 34 2.75 -0.71 -9.72
C VAL A 34 1.53 -1.12 -8.91
N GLY A 35 0.52 -1.62 -9.60
CA GLY A 35 -0.69 -2.12 -8.96
C GLY A 35 -0.45 -3.43 -8.22
N PHE A 36 -0.96 -3.52 -7.00
CA PHE A 36 -1.05 -4.76 -6.23
C PHE A 36 -2.44 -4.88 -5.59
N ASN A 37 -2.78 -6.06 -5.12
CA ASN A 37 -4.13 -6.37 -4.70
C ASN A 37 -4.10 -7.16 -3.39
N ILE A 38 -4.96 -6.77 -2.46
CA ILE A 38 -5.22 -7.54 -1.25
C ILE A 38 -6.53 -8.29 -1.47
N GLN A 39 -6.43 -9.61 -1.54
CA GLN A 39 -7.59 -10.49 -1.69
C GLN A 39 -8.11 -10.93 -0.32
N LEU A 40 -9.42 -10.87 -0.17
CA LEU A 40 -10.18 -11.32 0.98
C LEU A 40 -11.07 -12.49 0.53
N ASN A 41 -10.92 -13.64 1.17
CA ASN A 41 -11.73 -14.84 0.93
C ASN A 41 -12.80 -14.99 2.02
N ASP A 42 -13.81 -15.82 1.73
CA ASP A 42 -14.89 -16.18 2.66
C ASP A 42 -15.55 -14.98 3.36
N CYS A 43 -15.76 -13.89 2.60
CA CYS A 43 -16.45 -12.72 3.12
C CYS A 43 -17.94 -12.99 3.35
N ASP A 44 -18.46 -12.55 4.50
CA ASP A 44 -19.89 -12.54 4.85
C ASP A 44 -20.40 -11.11 5.03
N THR A 45 -21.26 -10.67 4.11
CA THR A 45 -21.82 -9.32 4.09
C THR A 45 -22.80 -9.04 5.24
N ASN A 46 -23.30 -10.07 5.92
CA ASN A 46 -24.14 -9.90 7.11
C ASN A 46 -23.33 -9.50 8.34
N VAL A 47 -22.04 -9.85 8.36
CA VAL A 47 -21.11 -9.46 9.44
C VAL A 47 -20.51 -8.08 9.16
N ALA A 48 -20.03 -7.85 7.93
CA ALA A 48 -19.58 -6.52 7.50
C ALA A 48 -19.90 -6.28 6.03
N ALA A 49 -20.48 -5.11 5.74
CA ALA A 49 -20.79 -4.70 4.36
C ALA A 49 -19.60 -4.06 3.63
N LYS A 50 -18.56 -3.66 4.37
CA LYS A 50 -17.42 -2.90 3.85
C LYS A 50 -16.12 -3.33 4.52
N ALA A 51 -15.03 -3.22 3.78
CA ALA A 51 -13.67 -3.37 4.28
C ALA A 51 -12.82 -2.16 3.90
N ALA A 52 -11.86 -1.83 4.76
CA ALA A 52 -10.81 -0.86 4.50
C ALA A 52 -9.51 -1.38 5.10
N VAL A 53 -8.38 -1.00 4.51
CA VAL A 53 -7.05 -1.45 4.93
C VAL A 53 -6.24 -0.24 5.39
N ALA A 54 -5.60 -0.34 6.55
CA ALA A 54 -4.61 0.62 7.00
C ALA A 54 -3.22 0.00 6.85
N PHE A 55 -2.25 0.79 6.40
CA PHE A 55 -0.86 0.36 6.29
C PHE A 55 -0.06 0.93 7.46
N LEU A 56 0.81 0.11 8.03
CA LEU A 56 1.74 0.51 9.07
C LEU A 56 3.16 0.34 8.54
N GLY A 57 3.98 1.37 8.68
CA GLY A 57 5.36 1.33 8.24
C GLY A 57 6.18 2.49 8.78
N THR A 58 7.50 2.38 8.64
CA THR A 58 8.40 3.47 9.03
C THR A 58 8.37 4.54 7.96
N ALA A 59 7.86 5.72 8.30
CA ALA A 59 7.93 6.88 7.40
C ALA A 59 9.39 7.29 7.13
N ILE A 60 9.65 7.86 5.95
CA ILE A 60 10.98 8.35 5.57
C ILE A 60 11.46 9.50 6.46
N ASP A 61 10.54 10.39 6.84
CA ASP A 61 10.77 11.50 7.77
C ASP A 61 9.43 11.96 8.40
N ALA A 62 9.50 12.94 9.31
CA ALA A 62 8.33 13.43 10.04
C ALA A 62 7.39 14.33 9.21
N GLY A 63 7.87 14.90 8.10
CA GLY A 63 7.07 15.67 7.14
C GLY A 63 6.36 14.80 6.10
N HIS A 64 6.87 13.59 5.87
CA HIS A 64 6.39 12.65 4.85
C HIS A 64 5.88 11.34 5.46
N THR A 65 4.85 11.42 6.31
CA THR A 65 4.28 10.27 7.03
C THR A 65 3.53 9.26 6.13
N ASN A 66 3.29 9.60 4.86
CA ASN A 66 2.70 8.73 3.85
C ASN A 66 3.74 8.15 2.87
N VAL A 67 5.04 8.39 3.10
CA VAL A 67 6.14 7.85 2.31
C VAL A 67 6.92 6.85 3.15
N LEU A 68 6.94 5.59 2.72
CA LEU A 68 7.63 4.49 3.39
C LEU A 68 9.13 4.62 3.17
N ALA A 69 9.88 4.58 4.26
CA ALA A 69 11.33 4.55 4.22
C ALA A 69 11.82 3.27 3.54
N LEU A 70 12.87 3.40 2.73
CA LEU A 70 13.57 2.24 2.21
C LEU A 70 14.34 1.56 3.35
N GLN A 71 14.24 0.22 3.42
CA GLN A 71 15.01 -0.54 4.39
C GLN A 71 16.51 -0.40 4.09
N SER A 72 17.21 0.35 4.94
CA SER A 72 18.66 0.54 4.85
C SER A 72 19.36 -0.69 5.44
N SER A 73 19.49 -1.74 4.64
CA SER A 73 20.19 -2.97 5.05
C SER A 73 21.57 -3.14 4.40
N ALA A 74 21.94 -2.28 3.44
CA ALA A 74 23.24 -2.33 2.76
C ALA A 74 23.76 -0.94 2.34
N ALA A 75 25.07 -0.82 2.19
CA ALA A 75 25.70 0.36 1.62
C ALA A 75 25.25 0.55 0.15
N GLY A 76 24.71 1.72 -0.18
CA GLY A 76 24.19 2.04 -1.51
C GLY A 76 22.66 2.10 -1.64
N SER A 77 21.91 2.01 -0.54
CA SER A 77 20.47 2.30 -0.56
C SER A 77 20.19 3.71 -1.09
N ALA A 78 19.12 3.84 -1.88
CA ALA A 78 18.71 5.13 -2.41
C ALA A 78 18.30 6.07 -1.26
N THR A 79 18.68 7.34 -1.38
CA THR A 79 18.34 8.40 -0.42
C THR A 79 17.41 9.41 -1.09
N ASN A 80 16.62 10.14 -0.29
CA ASN A 80 15.61 11.11 -0.74
C ASN A 80 14.48 10.50 -1.60
N VAL A 81 14.28 9.18 -1.51
CA VAL A 81 13.20 8.47 -2.18
C VAL A 81 12.64 7.43 -1.21
N GLY A 82 11.33 7.22 -1.29
CA GLY A 82 10.62 6.17 -0.57
C GLY A 82 9.48 5.62 -1.42
N VAL A 83 8.64 4.79 -0.81
CA VAL A 83 7.51 4.13 -1.48
C VAL A 83 6.22 4.66 -0.90
N GLN A 84 5.29 5.13 -1.72
CA GLN A 84 3.96 5.52 -1.27
C GLN A 84 2.98 4.41 -1.58
N ILE A 85 2.04 4.13 -0.68
CA ILE A 85 0.96 3.20 -0.95
C ILE A 85 -0.30 4.01 -1.23
N LEU A 86 -0.79 3.92 -2.46
CA LEU A 86 -1.99 4.59 -2.91
C LEU A 86 -3.17 3.63 -2.84
N ASP A 87 -4.31 4.14 -2.37
CA ASP A 87 -5.56 3.40 -2.39
C ASP A 87 -6.20 3.36 -3.79
N ARG A 88 -7.36 2.72 -3.88
CA ARG A 88 -8.14 2.61 -5.13
C ARG A 88 -8.57 3.97 -5.73
N THR A 89 -8.50 5.05 -4.97
CA THR A 89 -8.83 6.41 -5.42
C THR A 89 -7.59 7.19 -5.87
N GLY A 90 -6.40 6.62 -5.69
CA GLY A 90 -5.13 7.28 -5.95
C GLY A 90 -4.66 8.16 -4.78
N ALA A 91 -5.27 8.03 -3.60
CA ALA A 91 -4.85 8.77 -2.41
C ALA A 91 -3.71 8.02 -1.70
N ALA A 92 -2.60 8.71 -1.43
CA ALA A 92 -1.48 8.16 -0.65
C ALA A 92 -1.88 8.02 0.83
N LEU A 93 -1.75 6.82 1.37
CA LEU A 93 -2.14 6.49 2.74
C LEU A 93 -1.01 6.79 3.74
N THR A 94 -1.38 7.35 4.88
CA THR A 94 -0.47 7.52 6.02
C THR A 94 -0.09 6.14 6.57
N LEU A 95 1.17 5.98 6.95
CA LEU A 95 1.74 4.70 7.39
C LEU A 95 1.68 4.51 8.91
N ASP A 96 0.58 4.92 9.52
CA ASP A 96 0.37 4.92 10.98
C ASP A 96 -0.39 3.69 11.50
N GLY A 97 -0.90 2.84 10.61
CA GLY A 97 -1.76 1.71 10.95
C GLY A 97 -3.16 2.09 11.45
N ALA A 98 -3.55 3.37 11.36
CA ALA A 98 -4.83 3.90 11.81
C ALA A 98 -5.57 4.68 10.70
N THR A 99 -4.86 5.12 9.67
CA THR A 99 -5.39 5.74 8.48
C THR A 99 -5.84 4.67 7.49
N PHE A 100 -7.15 4.48 7.42
CA PHE A 100 -7.76 3.47 6.55
C PHE A 100 -7.92 3.97 5.10
N SER A 101 -7.78 3.04 4.17
CA SER A 101 -8.09 3.25 2.75
C SER A 101 -9.55 3.60 2.53
N SER A 102 -9.86 4.11 1.33
CA SER A 102 -11.25 4.18 0.88
C SER A 102 -11.96 2.83 1.03
N GLU A 103 -13.18 2.88 1.56
CA GLU A 103 -13.98 1.69 1.81
C GLU A 103 -14.26 0.94 0.49
N THR A 104 -14.15 -0.38 0.55
CA THR A 104 -14.55 -1.30 -0.49
C THR A 104 -15.79 -2.05 -0.04
N THR A 105 -16.85 -1.96 -0.84
CA THR A 105 -18.08 -2.75 -0.61
C THR A 105 -17.76 -4.23 -0.79
N LEU A 106 -18.05 -5.01 0.25
CA LEU A 106 -17.84 -6.45 0.25
C LEU A 106 -19.00 -7.16 -0.43
N ASN A 107 -18.67 -8.26 -1.11
CA ASN A 107 -19.60 -9.25 -1.63
C ASN A 107 -19.39 -10.58 -0.90
N ASN A 108 -20.39 -11.45 -0.89
CA ASN A 108 -20.21 -12.78 -0.30
C ASN A 108 -19.19 -13.59 -1.12
N GLY A 109 -18.22 -14.20 -0.45
CA GLY A 109 -17.13 -14.95 -1.09
C GLY A 109 -15.84 -14.15 -1.24
N THR A 110 -15.28 -14.08 -2.45
CA THR A 110 -13.96 -13.47 -2.70
C THR A 110 -14.09 -11.99 -3.09
N ASN A 111 -13.30 -11.13 -2.45
CA ASN A 111 -13.19 -9.71 -2.75
C ASN A 111 -11.73 -9.33 -2.98
N THR A 112 -11.48 -8.37 -3.86
CA THR A 112 -10.13 -7.90 -4.18
C THR A 112 -10.08 -6.40 -4.04
N ILE A 113 -9.19 -5.91 -3.18
CA ILE A 113 -9.00 -4.48 -2.93
C ILE A 113 -7.72 -4.05 -3.67
N PRO A 114 -7.83 -3.22 -4.73
CA PRO A 114 -6.68 -2.76 -5.48
C PRO A 114 -5.97 -1.59 -4.78
N PHE A 115 -4.64 -1.65 -4.79
CA PHE A 115 -3.71 -0.63 -4.31
C PHE A 115 -2.63 -0.39 -5.36
N GLN A 116 -1.86 0.68 -5.19
CA GLN A 116 -0.70 0.97 -6.02
C GLN A 116 0.48 1.36 -5.15
N ALA A 117 1.69 1.04 -5.60
CA ALA A 117 2.95 1.39 -4.95
C ALA A 117 3.95 2.02 -5.92
#